data_AF-A0A0S2JBX1-F1
#
_entry.id   AF-A0A0S2JBX1-F1
#
_cell.length_a   1.000
_cell.length_b   1.000
_cell.length_c   1.000
_cell.angle_alpha   90.00
_cell.angle_beta   90.00
_cell.angle_gamma   90.00
#
_symmetry.space_group_name_H-M   'P 1'
#
loop_
_entity.id
_entity.type
_entity.pdbx_description
1 polymer ?
#
loop_
_entity_poly.entity_id
_entity_poly.type
_entity_poly.pdbx_seq_one_letter_code
_entity_poly.pdbx_strand_id
1 'polypeptide(L)'
;MLTHLHVSGDVQKRTKSTNVWQRKSDYNNNAEPYSYFNLQAVDNAYRQCRKRKRKTVSACLYETKLLDYTINSKNALQNLCWQPNPPIAFVVTKPKAREVYAAQFEDRVIHHLLINELETLLDNQFIYDAASNRKNKGTHFAVNRLQKFMQQHQGKGWFLQLDIANFFHSISQPILLALLQKHLTKQVNKNAISFEKSQHLFWLCRQIILQKIDVKTCVKLGNPKDFTKVPKHKRLTELVPGKGIPIGNLTSQFFANIYLNELDQYIKHQLKCKHYVRYADDFILCHTNKAQLQLWQNDIADFVEQKLALSLKNDIILQSLSQGANFLGYIIKPYYKLVRKRVLGNLHEKLMALYAQITPHKKSQLDCKPEVIQQLRAVLNSYWGHFGHADAYTLKNALFRRYAWLQWLFINPQKLIPRWYPLRVNRFYCQWQYFYLQYQGFVVLLQCGNRIITQRILPVSGFSLHYLYSNNKVINNKNTNNQGKSTRMHSNSKAITLYQFPLRHLLAVRKHLTLNNQAYVFCNEQGYLKGGLKKRCVRIISLATKNHSLTNINT
;
A
#
# COMPACT_ATOMS: atom_id res chain seq x y z
N MET A 1 8.96 51.20 -54.94
CA MET A 1 7.87 51.86 -55.68
C MET A 1 6.80 52.19 -54.66
N LEU A 2 6.86 53.39 -54.07
CA LEU A 2 6.24 54.62 -54.59
C LEU A 2 4.70 54.49 -54.50
N THR A 3 4.10 54.99 -53.42
CA THR A 3 3.51 56.36 -53.27
C THR A 3 1.99 56.31 -53.57
N HIS A 4 1.06 57.08 -53.00
CA HIS A 4 1.06 58.50 -52.63
C HIS A 4 -0.04 58.83 -51.59
N LEU A 5 0.35 59.69 -50.64
CA LEU A 5 -0.25 60.97 -50.21
C LEU A 5 -1.69 61.11 -49.65
N HIS A 6 -1.70 61.69 -48.44
CA HIS A 6 -2.50 62.81 -47.89
C HIS A 6 -4.03 62.64 -47.79
N VAL A 7 -4.70 63.02 -46.69
CA VAL A 7 -4.86 64.40 -46.18
C VAL A 7 -5.11 64.42 -44.66
N SER A 8 -4.66 65.52 -44.06
CA SER A 8 -4.72 66.03 -42.70
C SER A 8 -6.11 66.06 -42.03
N GLY A 9 -6.13 66.06 -40.68
CA GLY A 9 -7.30 66.44 -39.89
C GLY A 9 -7.17 66.07 -38.41
N ASP A 10 -6.54 66.94 -37.63
CA ASP A 10 -6.52 66.88 -36.17
C ASP A 10 -7.93 66.99 -35.58
N VAL A 11 -8.40 65.92 -34.92
CA VAL A 11 -9.45 66.00 -33.90
C VAL A 11 -9.12 64.99 -32.79
N GLN A 12 -8.72 65.51 -31.63
CA GLN A 12 -8.64 64.73 -30.39
C GLN A 12 -9.99 64.05 -30.09
N LYS A 13 -10.05 62.72 -30.24
CA LYS A 13 -11.10 61.90 -29.61
C LYS A 13 -10.47 60.77 -28.81
N ARG A 14 -10.58 60.93 -27.49
CA ARG A 14 -10.32 59.93 -26.44
C ARG A 14 -10.93 58.58 -26.82
N THR A 15 -10.08 57.56 -26.93
CA THR A 15 -10.47 56.14 -26.98
C THR A 15 -11.00 55.72 -25.60
N LYS A 16 -12.29 55.37 -25.50
CA LYS A 16 -12.85 54.69 -24.33
C LYS A 16 -12.55 53.20 -24.43
N SER A 17 -11.63 52.74 -23.59
CA SER A 17 -11.55 51.33 -23.19
C SER A 17 -12.77 50.98 -22.33
N THR A 18 -13.53 49.96 -22.71
CA THR A 18 -14.61 49.43 -21.87
C THR A 18 -14.07 48.25 -21.05
N ASN A 19 -13.43 48.60 -19.93
CA ASN A 19 -13.29 47.74 -18.76
C ASN A 19 -14.69 47.43 -18.21
N VAL A 20 -15.14 46.18 -18.31
CA VAL A 20 -16.31 45.67 -17.57
C VAL A 20 -15.81 44.80 -16.41
N TRP A 21 -15.07 45.43 -15.50
CA TRP A 21 -14.74 44.90 -14.18
C TRP A 21 -14.69 46.06 -13.19
N GLN A 22 -15.86 46.61 -12.87
CA GLN A 22 -16.04 47.50 -11.73
C GLN A 22 -17.53 47.58 -11.40
N ARG A 23 -18.01 46.72 -10.50
CA ARG A 23 -19.19 47.03 -9.70
C ARG A 23 -18.71 47.57 -8.37
N LYS A 24 -19.02 48.85 -8.13
CA LYS A 24 -18.88 49.53 -6.85
C LYS A 24 -19.70 48.80 -5.79
N SER A 25 -19.07 48.63 -4.65
CA SER A 25 -19.60 48.06 -3.41
C SER A 25 -20.60 49.00 -2.76
N ASP A 26 -21.84 48.55 -2.61
CA ASP A 26 -22.69 49.01 -1.52
C ASP A 26 -22.31 48.17 -0.29
N TYR A 27 -21.66 48.84 0.66
CA TYR A 27 -21.25 48.26 1.93
C TYR A 27 -22.47 48.08 2.82
N ASN A 28 -22.94 46.84 2.98
CA ASN A 28 -23.69 46.43 4.18
C ASN A 28 -23.49 44.94 4.51
N ASN A 29 -22.83 44.70 5.64
CA ASN A 29 -22.83 43.53 6.54
C ASN A 29 -22.39 42.12 6.06
N ASN A 30 -21.13 41.77 6.38
CA ASN A 30 -20.69 40.55 7.08
C ASN A 30 -20.96 39.15 6.50
N ALA A 31 -21.18 38.99 5.19
CA ALA A 31 -21.02 37.67 4.56
C ALA A 31 -19.59 37.54 4.00
N GLU A 32 -18.78 36.60 4.51
CA GLU A 32 -17.49 36.29 3.88
C GLU A 32 -17.70 36.02 2.39
N PRO A 33 -16.95 36.67 1.48
CA PRO A 33 -17.00 36.35 0.06
C PRO A 33 -16.62 34.87 -0.11
N TYR A 34 -17.50 34.10 -0.76
CA TYR A 34 -17.37 32.66 -0.99
C TYR A 34 -17.38 31.80 0.28
N SER A 35 -18.57 31.48 0.78
CA SER A 35 -18.79 30.67 2.00
C SER A 35 -18.21 29.25 1.95
N TYR A 36 -17.79 28.75 0.78
CA TYR A 36 -17.31 27.38 0.57
C TYR A 36 -15.79 27.20 0.66
N PHE A 37 -14.98 28.24 0.46
CA PHE A 37 -13.53 28.20 0.69
C PHE A 37 -13.15 28.96 1.95
N ASN A 38 -13.82 28.62 3.05
CA ASN A 38 -13.60 29.23 4.36
C ASN A 38 -12.49 28.51 5.16
N LEU A 39 -12.13 29.07 6.31
CA LEU A 39 -11.07 28.53 7.17
C LEU A 39 -11.35 27.10 7.64
N GLN A 40 -12.61 26.78 7.94
CA GLN A 40 -13.03 25.44 8.37
C GLN A 40 -12.85 24.40 7.26
N ALA A 41 -13.12 24.76 6.00
CA ALA A 41 -12.91 23.89 4.85
C ALA A 41 -11.42 23.54 4.67
N VAL A 42 -10.53 24.54 4.80
CA VAL A 42 -9.07 24.33 4.71
C VAL A 42 -8.54 23.50 5.89
N ASP A 43 -8.97 23.77 7.13
CA ASP A 43 -8.58 22.97 8.30
C ASP A 43 -9.04 21.51 8.16
N ASN A 44 -10.29 21.29 7.72
CA ASN A 44 -10.80 19.95 7.47
C ASN A 44 -9.96 19.20 6.42
N ALA A 45 -9.61 19.86 5.32
CA ALA A 45 -8.75 19.29 4.29
C ALA A 45 -7.35 18.96 4.82
N TYR A 46 -6.78 19.81 5.67
CA TYR A 46 -5.50 19.57 6.33
C TYR A 46 -5.58 18.35 7.26
N ARG A 47 -6.61 18.25 8.09
CA ARG A 47 -6.81 17.11 9.00
C ARG A 47 -6.92 15.78 8.24
N GLN A 48 -7.55 15.81 7.07
CA GLN A 48 -7.62 14.66 6.18
C GLN A 48 -6.26 14.34 5.54
N CYS A 49 -5.55 15.36 5.03
CA CYS A 49 -4.23 15.22 4.42
C CYS A 49 -3.22 14.58 5.40
N ARG A 50 -3.22 15.01 6.66
CA ARG A 50 -2.29 14.51 7.70
C ARG A 50 -2.68 13.15 8.28
N LYS A 51 -3.86 12.60 7.97
CA LYS A 51 -4.37 11.37 8.58
C LYS A 51 -3.37 10.23 8.41
N ARG A 52 -2.92 9.64 9.53
CA ARG A 52 -1.87 8.59 9.61
C ARG A 52 -0.47 9.01 9.13
N LYS A 53 -0.25 10.29 8.81
CA LYS A 53 1.01 10.84 8.28
C LYS A 53 1.56 12.00 9.12
N ARG A 54 0.95 12.30 10.27
CA ARG A 54 1.33 13.41 11.16
C ARG A 54 2.82 13.44 11.53
N LYS A 55 3.48 12.27 11.64
CA LYS A 55 4.90 12.16 12.00
C LYS A 55 5.88 12.30 10.81
N THR A 56 5.38 12.55 9.60
CA THR A 56 6.26 12.78 8.44
C THR A 56 6.86 14.18 8.52
N VAL A 57 8.11 14.34 8.05
CA VAL A 57 8.84 15.61 8.13
C VAL A 57 8.02 16.77 7.52
N SER A 58 7.45 16.58 6.33
CA SER A 58 6.62 17.62 5.69
C SER A 58 5.37 17.99 6.47
N ALA A 59 4.71 17.02 7.13
CA ALA A 59 3.55 17.31 7.97
C ALA A 59 3.95 18.07 9.24
N CYS A 60 5.08 17.70 9.86
CA CYS A 60 5.60 18.42 11.02
C CYS A 60 5.98 19.86 10.68
N LEU A 61 6.65 20.10 9.53
CA LEU A 61 7.01 21.44 9.06
C LEU A 61 5.79 22.31 8.78
N TYR A 62 4.73 21.73 8.20
CA TYR A 62 3.47 22.44 8.03
C TYR A 62 2.82 22.78 9.38
N GLU A 63 2.87 21.85 10.34
CA GLU A 63 2.29 22.05 11.69
C GLU A 63 2.98 23.15 12.50
N THR A 64 4.25 23.47 12.25
CA THR A 64 4.92 24.60 12.96
C THR A 64 4.38 25.97 12.56
N LYS A 65 3.79 26.09 11.36
CA LYS A 65 3.19 27.33 10.82
C LYS A 65 1.73 27.12 10.40
N LEU A 66 1.00 26.28 11.15
CA LEU A 66 -0.33 25.82 10.78
C LEU A 66 -1.31 26.96 10.49
N LEU A 67 -1.36 27.96 11.38
CA LEU A 67 -2.28 29.11 11.24
C LEU A 67 -1.97 29.92 9.99
N ASP A 68 -0.70 30.28 9.78
CA ASP A 68 -0.25 31.04 8.62
C ASP A 68 -0.60 30.32 7.31
N TYR A 69 -0.26 29.02 7.20
CA TYR A 69 -0.56 28.26 6.00
C TYR A 69 -2.07 28.14 5.74
N THR A 70 -2.87 27.95 6.78
CA THR A 70 -4.33 27.80 6.64
C THR A 70 -4.98 29.11 6.20
N ILE A 71 -4.61 30.24 6.82
CA ILE A 71 -5.10 31.57 6.49
C ILE A 71 -4.65 31.98 5.08
N ASN A 72 -3.37 31.79 4.75
CA ASN A 72 -2.83 32.12 3.43
C ASN A 72 -3.50 31.29 2.33
N SER A 73 -3.73 30.00 2.57
CA SER A 73 -4.47 29.14 1.65
C SER A 73 -5.89 29.63 1.43
N LYS A 74 -6.63 29.95 2.51
CA LYS A 74 -7.99 30.49 2.42
C LYS A 74 -8.02 31.78 1.60
N ASN A 75 -7.16 32.75 1.95
CA ASN A 75 -7.09 34.04 1.26
C ASN A 75 -6.73 33.86 -0.21
N ALA A 76 -5.75 33.01 -0.55
CA ALA A 76 -5.35 32.77 -1.93
C ALA A 76 -6.45 32.10 -2.78
N LEU A 77 -7.25 31.22 -2.17
CA LEU A 77 -8.40 30.60 -2.82
C LEU A 77 -9.55 31.60 -3.03
N GLN A 78 -9.87 32.42 -2.03
CA GLN A 78 -10.91 33.45 -2.14
C GLN A 78 -10.55 34.56 -3.14
N ASN A 79 -9.27 34.91 -3.24
CA ASN A 79 -8.78 35.93 -4.17
C ASN A 79 -8.41 35.38 -5.56
N LEU A 80 -8.66 34.09 -5.84
CA LEU A 80 -8.36 33.44 -7.12
C LEU A 80 -6.90 33.60 -7.57
N CYS A 81 -5.95 33.64 -6.62
CA CYS A 81 -4.52 33.85 -6.88
C CYS A 81 -3.63 32.68 -6.44
N TRP A 82 -4.22 31.58 -5.93
CA TRP A 82 -3.45 30.38 -5.60
C TRP A 82 -2.76 29.79 -6.83
N GLN A 83 -1.51 29.37 -6.65
CA GLN A 83 -0.69 28.64 -7.61
C GLN A 83 -0.01 27.45 -6.91
N PRO A 84 0.10 26.30 -7.57
CA PRO A 84 0.80 25.15 -6.99
C PRO A 84 2.30 25.41 -6.89
N ASN A 85 2.91 24.94 -5.81
CA ASN A 85 4.36 24.98 -5.64
C ASN A 85 5.05 23.95 -6.54
N PRO A 86 6.35 24.13 -6.85
CA PRO A 86 7.12 23.13 -7.59
C PRO A 86 7.04 21.75 -6.91
N PRO A 87 6.72 20.68 -7.66
CA PRO A 87 6.52 19.37 -7.07
C PRO A 87 7.85 18.74 -6.63
N ILE A 88 7.72 17.74 -5.76
CA ILE A 88 8.80 16.86 -5.36
C ILE A 88 8.88 15.71 -6.38
N ALA A 89 9.99 15.61 -7.09
CA ALA A 89 10.24 14.59 -8.10
C ALA A 89 11.11 13.46 -7.56
N PHE A 90 10.69 12.21 -7.74
CA PHE A 90 11.48 11.01 -7.42
C PHE A 90 11.12 9.83 -8.31
N VAL A 91 11.99 8.83 -8.38
CA VAL A 91 11.77 7.64 -9.24
C VAL A 91 11.41 6.41 -8.43
N VAL A 92 10.36 5.72 -8.86
CA VAL A 92 10.04 4.38 -8.38
C VAL A 92 10.51 3.37 -9.43
N THR A 93 11.42 2.48 -9.06
CA THR A 93 12.05 1.53 -9.99
C THR A 93 11.31 0.20 -10.14
N LYS A 94 10.48 -0.19 -9.18
CA LYS A 94 9.70 -1.44 -9.21
C LYS A 94 8.19 -1.18 -9.29
N PRO A 95 7.43 -1.94 -10.14
CA PRO A 95 7.91 -2.99 -11.05
C PRO A 95 8.52 -2.47 -12.36
N LYS A 96 8.27 -1.21 -12.71
CA LYS A 96 8.88 -0.52 -13.85
C LYS A 96 9.28 0.88 -13.38
N ALA A 97 10.38 1.40 -13.91
CA ALA A 97 10.83 2.76 -13.62
C ALA A 97 9.79 3.79 -14.06
N ARG A 98 9.44 4.71 -13.15
CA ARG A 98 8.51 5.82 -13.38
C ARG A 98 8.88 7.02 -12.53
N GLU A 99 8.76 8.20 -13.11
CA GLU A 99 8.82 9.45 -12.38
C GLU A 99 7.53 9.65 -11.61
N VAL A 100 7.67 10.12 -10.37
CA VAL A 100 6.57 10.51 -9.50
C VAL A 100 6.80 11.97 -9.14
N TYR A 101 5.80 12.79 -9.45
CA TYR A 101 5.74 14.21 -9.13
C TYR A 101 4.69 14.39 -8.04
N ALA A 102 5.15 14.37 -6.79
CA ALA A 102 4.31 14.55 -5.62
C ALA A 102 4.22 16.03 -5.25
N ALA A 103 3.01 16.55 -5.10
CA ALA A 103 2.80 17.90 -4.60
C ALA A 103 3.34 18.06 -3.17
N GLN A 104 3.73 19.30 -2.84
CA GLN A 104 4.18 19.65 -1.49
C GLN A 104 3.05 19.46 -0.46
N PHE A 105 3.35 19.54 0.83
CA PHE A 105 2.33 19.24 1.84
C PHE A 105 1.19 20.26 1.81
N GLU A 106 1.53 21.53 1.64
CA GLU A 106 0.66 22.69 1.47
C GLU A 106 -0.32 22.45 0.31
N ASP A 107 0.20 22.17 -0.88
CA ASP A 107 -0.63 21.91 -2.07
C ASP A 107 -1.50 20.66 -1.92
N ARG A 108 -1.01 19.64 -1.22
CA ARG A 108 -1.82 18.45 -0.91
C ARG A 108 -3.03 18.79 -0.05
N VAL A 109 -2.96 19.78 0.84
CA VAL A 109 -4.14 20.26 1.57
C VAL A 109 -5.17 20.81 0.58
N ILE A 110 -4.74 21.62 -0.39
CA ILE A 110 -5.63 22.17 -1.44
C ILE A 110 -6.19 21.06 -2.34
N HIS A 111 -5.38 20.05 -2.69
CA HIS A 111 -5.85 18.89 -3.43
C HIS A 111 -6.94 18.12 -2.65
N HIS A 112 -6.78 17.95 -1.33
CA HIS A 112 -7.81 17.33 -0.49
C HIS A 112 -9.09 18.17 -0.47
N LEU A 113 -8.97 19.48 -0.33
CA LEU A 113 -10.11 20.40 -0.36
C LEU A 113 -10.89 20.28 -1.68
N LEU A 114 -10.19 20.39 -2.83
CA LEU A 114 -10.80 20.26 -4.15
C LEU A 114 -11.48 18.90 -4.32
N ILE A 115 -10.79 17.81 -3.96
CA ILE A 115 -11.29 16.47 -4.22
C ILE A 115 -12.50 16.11 -3.36
N ASN A 116 -12.59 16.64 -2.13
CA ASN A 116 -13.80 16.47 -1.33
C ASN A 116 -15.03 17.07 -2.00
N GLU A 117 -14.89 18.26 -2.59
CA GLU A 117 -15.96 18.91 -3.35
C GLU A 117 -16.29 18.10 -4.61
N LEU A 118 -15.29 17.78 -5.42
CA LEU A 118 -15.51 17.07 -6.68
C LEU A 118 -16.06 15.64 -6.50
N GLU A 119 -15.58 14.88 -5.51
CA GLU A 119 -16.12 13.55 -5.21
C GLU A 119 -17.61 13.61 -4.85
N THR A 120 -17.98 14.58 -4.01
CA THR A 120 -19.38 14.76 -3.57
C THR A 120 -20.30 15.05 -4.76
N LEU A 121 -19.81 15.82 -5.74
CA LEU A 121 -20.60 16.25 -6.89
C LEU A 121 -20.61 15.24 -8.05
N LEU A 122 -19.50 14.52 -8.25
CA LEU A 122 -19.26 13.78 -9.48
C LEU A 122 -19.21 12.26 -9.32
N ASP A 123 -19.04 11.71 -8.11
CA ASP A 123 -18.88 10.26 -7.94
C ASP A 123 -20.11 9.46 -8.40
N ASN A 124 -21.31 10.05 -8.27
CA ASN A 124 -22.57 9.44 -8.72
C ASN A 124 -22.68 9.29 -10.25
N GLN A 125 -21.80 9.95 -11.01
CA GLN A 125 -21.78 9.86 -12.47
C GLN A 125 -20.99 8.63 -12.96
N PHE A 126 -20.10 8.10 -12.12
CA PHE A 126 -19.31 6.93 -12.46
C PHE A 126 -20.13 5.64 -12.37
N ILE A 127 -19.94 4.75 -13.33
CA ILE A 127 -20.56 3.41 -13.31
C ILE A 127 -20.20 2.64 -12.03
N TYR A 128 -21.05 1.70 -11.63
CA TYR A 128 -20.82 0.90 -10.42
C TYR A 128 -19.52 0.09 -10.50
N ASP A 129 -19.19 -0.45 -11.67
CA ASP A 129 -18.05 -1.36 -11.86
C ASP A 129 -16.70 -0.64 -12.12
N ALA A 130 -16.66 0.69 -12.05
CA ALA A 130 -15.42 1.47 -12.00
C ALA A 130 -14.90 1.51 -10.56
N ALA A 131 -13.76 0.85 -10.32
CA ALA A 131 -13.33 0.46 -8.98
C ALA A 131 -12.18 1.31 -8.39
N SER A 132 -11.38 1.95 -9.23
CA SER A 132 -10.15 2.62 -8.79
C SER A 132 -10.44 3.93 -8.07
N ASN A 133 -9.72 4.20 -6.97
CA ASN A 133 -9.74 5.45 -6.22
C ASN A 133 -11.15 5.96 -5.84
N ARG A 134 -12.05 5.04 -5.45
CA ARG A 134 -13.42 5.36 -5.01
C ARG A 134 -13.70 4.78 -3.64
N LYS A 135 -14.49 5.50 -2.85
CA LYS A 135 -14.83 5.10 -1.46
C LYS A 135 -15.52 3.73 -1.47
N ASN A 136 -15.10 2.86 -0.54
CA ASN A 136 -15.56 1.47 -0.42
C ASN A 136 -15.34 0.59 -1.66
N LYS A 137 -14.54 1.07 -2.62
CA LYS A 137 -14.08 0.32 -3.79
C LYS A 137 -12.56 0.18 -3.73
N GLY A 138 -12.01 -0.58 -4.66
CA GLY A 138 -10.58 -0.83 -4.76
C GLY A 138 -10.28 -2.18 -5.40
N THR A 139 -9.05 -2.66 -5.19
CA THR A 139 -8.54 -3.88 -5.83
C THR A 139 -9.45 -5.09 -5.61
N HIS A 140 -9.81 -5.37 -4.36
CA HIS A 140 -10.62 -6.55 -4.03
C HIS A 140 -12.07 -6.42 -4.54
N PHE A 141 -12.60 -5.20 -4.61
CA PHE A 141 -13.90 -4.96 -5.24
C PHE A 141 -13.85 -5.36 -6.72
N ALA A 142 -12.89 -4.84 -7.48
CA ALA A 142 -12.76 -5.14 -8.90
C ALA A 142 -12.55 -6.64 -9.16
N VAL A 143 -11.68 -7.27 -8.37
CA VAL A 143 -11.41 -8.72 -8.41
C VAL A 143 -12.69 -9.53 -8.16
N ASN A 144 -13.46 -9.17 -7.12
CA ASN A 144 -14.70 -9.88 -6.80
C ASN A 144 -15.81 -9.60 -7.81
N ARG A 145 -15.87 -8.40 -8.41
CA ARG A 145 -16.82 -8.11 -9.50
C ARG A 145 -16.52 -8.94 -10.74
N LEU A 146 -15.24 -9.01 -11.15
CA LEU A 146 -14.88 -9.87 -12.28
C LEU A 146 -15.24 -11.33 -12.02
N GLN A 147 -14.94 -11.84 -10.82
CA GLN A 147 -15.30 -13.22 -10.47
C GLN A 147 -16.81 -13.44 -10.55
N LYS A 148 -17.62 -12.50 -10.04
CA LYS A 148 -19.09 -12.56 -10.15
C LYS A 148 -19.55 -12.63 -11.60
N PHE A 149 -18.95 -11.83 -12.49
CA PHE A 149 -19.25 -11.88 -13.92
C PHE A 149 -18.91 -13.24 -14.53
N MET A 150 -17.75 -13.80 -14.18
CA MET A 150 -17.35 -15.13 -14.62
C MET A 150 -18.30 -16.24 -14.15
N GLN A 151 -18.83 -16.12 -12.93
CA GLN A 151 -19.83 -17.04 -12.37
C GLN A 151 -21.19 -16.92 -13.08
N GLN A 152 -21.61 -15.70 -13.44
CA GLN A 152 -22.85 -15.47 -14.19
C GLN A 152 -22.82 -16.10 -15.58
N HIS A 153 -21.64 -16.20 -16.18
CA HIS A 153 -21.40 -16.97 -17.41
C HIS A 153 -21.15 -18.47 -17.15
N GLN A 154 -21.26 -18.95 -15.90
CA GLN A 154 -20.97 -20.33 -15.49
C GLN A 154 -19.55 -20.80 -15.91
N GLY A 155 -18.60 -19.87 -16.01
CA GLY A 155 -17.25 -20.15 -16.52
C GLY A 155 -17.17 -20.45 -18.01
N LYS A 156 -18.26 -20.33 -18.76
CA LYS A 156 -18.32 -20.49 -20.23
C LYS A 156 -18.09 -19.13 -20.92
N GLY A 157 -17.65 -19.16 -22.18
CA GLY A 157 -17.38 -17.94 -22.94
C GLY A 157 -15.98 -17.38 -22.73
N TRP A 158 -15.84 -16.07 -22.93
CA TRP A 158 -14.57 -15.40 -23.15
C TRP A 158 -14.46 -14.10 -22.35
N PHE A 159 -13.23 -13.71 -22.03
CA PHE A 159 -12.91 -12.36 -21.55
C PHE A 159 -11.95 -11.66 -22.49
N LEU A 160 -12.14 -10.35 -22.62
CA LEU A 160 -11.25 -9.43 -23.29
C LEU A 160 -10.67 -8.49 -22.24
N GLN A 161 -9.37 -8.54 -22.04
CA GLN A 161 -8.64 -7.60 -21.18
C GLN A 161 -7.86 -6.61 -22.03
N LEU A 162 -8.06 -5.33 -21.73
CA LEU A 162 -7.49 -4.19 -22.42
C LEU A 162 -6.86 -3.23 -21.42
N ASP A 163 -5.86 -2.50 -21.89
CA ASP A 163 -5.07 -1.54 -21.12
C ASP A 163 -4.76 -0.34 -22.00
N ILE A 164 -4.61 0.85 -21.42
CA ILE A 164 -4.34 2.09 -22.16
C ILE A 164 -2.84 2.36 -22.18
N ALA A 165 -2.29 2.61 -23.37
CA ALA A 165 -0.88 2.87 -23.54
C ALA A 165 -0.46 4.20 -22.87
N ASN A 166 0.49 4.10 -21.94
CA ASN A 166 1.09 5.25 -21.24
C ASN A 166 0.07 6.22 -20.62
N PHE A 167 -1.09 5.71 -20.18
CA PHE A 167 -2.30 6.49 -19.86
C PHE A 167 -2.07 7.89 -19.26
N PHE A 168 -1.43 8.01 -18.10
CA PHE A 168 -1.21 9.30 -17.44
C PHE A 168 -0.41 10.32 -18.28
N HIS A 169 0.47 9.87 -19.16
CA HIS A 169 1.25 10.71 -20.08
C HIS A 169 0.45 11.05 -21.35
N SER A 170 -0.50 10.20 -21.72
CA SER A 170 -1.30 10.34 -22.94
C SER A 170 -2.53 11.23 -22.76
N ILE A 171 -3.00 11.45 -21.53
CA ILE A 171 -4.18 12.30 -21.23
C ILE A 171 -4.02 13.69 -21.86
N SER A 172 -4.96 14.06 -22.71
CA SER A 172 -5.04 15.41 -23.28
C SER A 172 -5.61 16.38 -22.24
N GLN A 173 -4.81 17.37 -21.84
CA GLN A 173 -5.20 18.40 -20.87
C GLN A 173 -6.40 19.23 -21.38
N PRO A 174 -6.46 19.67 -22.67
CA PRO A 174 -7.65 20.36 -23.20
C PRO A 174 -8.94 19.52 -23.10
N ILE A 175 -8.88 18.23 -23.46
CA ILE A 175 -10.04 17.33 -23.38
C ILE A 175 -10.47 17.16 -21.92
N LEU A 176 -9.51 16.95 -21.00
CA LEU A 176 -9.80 16.79 -19.58
C LEU A 176 -10.48 18.04 -19.00
N LEU A 177 -10.01 19.24 -19.35
CA LEU A 177 -10.61 20.50 -18.93
C LEU A 177 -12.02 20.66 -19.52
N ALA A 178 -12.23 20.34 -20.80
CA ALA A 178 -13.56 20.37 -21.41
C ALA A 178 -14.55 19.42 -20.70
N LEU A 179 -14.10 18.21 -20.34
CA LEU A 179 -14.92 17.25 -19.58
C LEU A 179 -15.25 17.78 -18.19
N LEU A 180 -14.27 18.32 -17.45
CA LEU A 180 -14.49 18.91 -16.14
C LEU A 180 -15.52 20.06 -16.20
N GLN A 181 -15.38 20.96 -17.17
CA GLN A 181 -16.34 22.05 -17.39
C GLN A 181 -17.74 21.49 -17.66
N LYS A 182 -17.87 20.54 -18.60
CA LYS A 182 -19.14 19.86 -18.92
C LYS A 182 -19.80 19.26 -17.68
N HIS A 183 -19.04 18.52 -16.88
CA HIS A 183 -19.56 17.86 -15.68
C HIS A 183 -19.96 18.84 -14.59
N LEU A 184 -19.22 19.93 -14.38
CA LEU A 184 -19.55 20.95 -13.40
C LEU A 184 -20.77 21.79 -13.83
N THR A 185 -20.85 22.18 -15.11
CA THR A 185 -22.04 22.85 -15.67
C THR A 185 -23.29 21.99 -15.51
N LYS A 186 -23.18 20.66 -15.69
CA LYS A 186 -24.29 19.74 -15.42
C LYS A 186 -24.77 19.78 -13.97
N GLN A 187 -23.88 20.03 -13.00
CA GLN A 187 -24.26 20.16 -11.59
C GLN A 187 -24.92 21.51 -11.28
N VAL A 188 -24.49 22.59 -11.97
CA VAL A 188 -25.17 23.88 -11.92
C VAL A 188 -26.60 23.75 -12.46
N ASN A 189 -26.78 23.10 -13.62
CA ASN A 189 -28.11 22.89 -14.22
C ASN A 189 -29.04 22.03 -13.34
N LYS A 190 -28.48 21.22 -12.45
CA LYS A 190 -29.22 20.42 -11.45
C LYS A 190 -29.45 21.16 -10.14
N ASN A 191 -29.08 22.44 -10.05
CA ASN A 191 -29.08 23.25 -8.83
C ASN A 191 -28.30 22.63 -7.66
N ALA A 192 -27.31 21.78 -7.94
CA ALA A 192 -26.49 21.16 -6.90
C ALA A 192 -25.39 22.10 -6.38
N ILE A 193 -24.95 23.06 -7.20
CA ILE A 193 -23.98 24.11 -6.86
C ILE A 193 -24.33 25.41 -7.58
N SER A 194 -23.88 26.55 -7.04
CA SER A 194 -23.95 27.84 -7.72
C SER A 194 -23.01 27.90 -8.92
N PHE A 195 -23.34 28.76 -9.90
CA PHE A 195 -22.49 29.04 -11.05
C PHE A 195 -21.09 29.53 -10.64
N GLU A 196 -21.04 30.43 -9.65
CA GLU A 196 -19.80 30.96 -9.09
C GLU A 196 -18.91 29.86 -8.48
N LYS A 197 -19.48 28.97 -7.65
CA LYS A 197 -18.74 27.83 -7.09
C LYS A 197 -18.22 26.90 -8.19
N SER A 198 -19.01 26.66 -9.24
CA SER A 198 -18.57 25.90 -10.40
C SER A 198 -17.36 26.54 -11.09
N GLN A 199 -17.36 27.85 -11.28
CA GLN A 199 -16.23 28.58 -11.89
C GLN A 199 -14.98 28.51 -11.00
N HIS A 200 -15.13 28.63 -9.69
CA HIS A 200 -14.03 28.53 -8.73
C HIS A 200 -13.40 27.14 -8.71
N LEU A 201 -14.22 26.08 -8.67
CA LEU A 201 -13.74 24.70 -8.73
C LEU A 201 -13.04 24.41 -10.07
N PHE A 202 -13.59 24.90 -11.18
CA PHE A 202 -12.98 24.75 -12.50
C PHE A 202 -11.65 25.49 -12.61
N TRP A 203 -11.58 26.73 -12.10
CA TRP A 203 -10.34 27.50 -12.03
C TRP A 203 -9.26 26.73 -11.25
N LEU A 204 -9.60 26.16 -10.10
CA LEU A 204 -8.63 25.41 -9.29
C LEU A 204 -8.17 24.13 -9.99
N CYS A 205 -9.08 23.41 -10.65
CA CYS A 205 -8.72 22.27 -11.51
C CYS A 205 -7.74 22.70 -12.60
N ARG A 206 -7.99 23.84 -13.25
CA ARG A 206 -7.14 24.39 -14.29
C ARG A 206 -5.74 24.73 -13.78
N GLN A 207 -5.61 25.34 -12.59
CA GLN A 207 -4.30 25.62 -12.00
C GLN A 207 -3.48 24.34 -11.76
N ILE A 208 -4.13 23.28 -11.30
CA ILE A 208 -3.47 22.00 -11.02
C ILE A 208 -3.10 21.26 -12.31
N ILE A 209 -4.00 21.23 -13.31
CA ILE A 209 -3.79 20.50 -14.57
C ILE A 209 -2.75 21.20 -15.44
N LEU A 210 -2.77 22.53 -15.50
CA LEU A 210 -1.84 23.33 -16.32
C LEU A 210 -0.56 23.70 -15.56
N GLN A 211 -0.31 23.09 -14.40
CA GLN A 211 0.91 23.31 -13.65
C GLN A 211 2.12 23.02 -14.56
N LYS A 212 2.98 24.02 -14.76
CA LYS A 212 4.25 23.85 -15.46
C LYS A 212 5.21 23.07 -14.56
N ILE A 213 5.57 21.88 -14.98
CA ILE A 213 6.54 21.04 -14.28
C ILE A 213 7.86 21.13 -15.03
N ASP A 214 8.81 21.91 -14.48
CA ASP A 214 10.16 22.01 -15.01
C ASP A 214 11.11 21.16 -14.15
N VAL A 215 11.91 20.30 -14.79
CA VAL A 215 12.95 19.48 -14.15
C VAL A 215 13.94 20.32 -13.34
N LYS A 216 14.17 21.58 -13.72
CA LYS A 216 15.08 22.50 -13.01
C LYS A 216 14.49 23.03 -11.71
N THR A 217 13.18 23.24 -11.66
CA THR A 217 12.50 23.83 -10.49
C THR A 217 11.96 22.79 -9.52
N CYS A 218 11.84 21.53 -9.96
CA CYS A 218 11.41 20.43 -9.10
C CYS A 218 12.43 20.12 -7.98
N VAL A 219 11.91 19.83 -6.79
CA VAL A 219 12.72 19.30 -5.69
C VAL A 219 12.98 17.82 -5.95
N LYS A 220 14.20 17.47 -6.38
CA LYS A 220 14.57 16.07 -6.67
C LYS A 220 14.95 15.32 -5.39
N LEU A 221 14.31 14.18 -5.16
CA LEU A 221 14.64 13.25 -4.07
C LEU A 221 15.10 11.90 -4.62
N GLY A 222 16.06 11.29 -3.91
CA GLY A 222 16.61 9.98 -4.26
C GLY A 222 17.88 10.07 -5.11
N ASN A 223 18.30 8.93 -5.66
CA ASN A 223 19.53 8.85 -6.45
C ASN A 223 19.31 9.46 -7.84
N PRO A 224 20.09 10.47 -8.26
CA PRO A 224 19.98 11.05 -9.60
C PRO A 224 20.09 10.03 -10.74
N LYS A 225 20.84 8.94 -10.54
CA LYS A 225 20.99 7.85 -11.51
C LYS A 225 19.71 7.05 -11.74
N ASP A 226 18.69 7.18 -10.88
CA ASP A 226 17.42 6.48 -11.12
C ASP A 226 16.57 7.18 -12.19
N PHE A 227 16.71 8.50 -12.38
CA PHE A 227 16.02 9.25 -13.43
C PHE A 227 16.42 8.81 -14.84
N THR A 228 17.68 8.40 -15.03
CA THR A 228 18.15 7.90 -16.32
C THR A 228 17.52 6.57 -16.70
N LYS A 229 17.02 5.79 -15.73
CA LYS A 229 16.33 4.50 -15.96
C LYS A 229 14.92 4.65 -16.50
N VAL A 230 14.34 5.86 -16.43
CA VAL A 230 13.00 6.12 -16.93
C VAL A 230 13.07 6.32 -18.45
N PRO A 231 12.31 5.55 -19.25
CA PRO A 231 12.29 5.72 -20.70
C PRO A 231 11.84 7.12 -21.10
N LYS A 232 12.44 7.67 -22.17
CA LYS A 232 12.14 9.01 -22.70
C LYS A 232 10.64 9.30 -22.87
N HIS A 233 9.92 8.39 -23.53
CA HIS A 233 8.47 8.49 -23.75
C HIS A 233 7.60 8.39 -22.46
N LYS A 234 8.21 8.22 -21.29
CA LYS A 234 7.56 8.20 -19.96
C LYS A 234 8.08 9.30 -19.05
N ARG A 235 8.75 10.30 -19.60
CA ARG A 235 9.20 11.48 -18.88
C ARG A 235 8.24 12.60 -19.17
N LEU A 236 7.70 13.21 -18.12
CA LEU A 236 6.65 14.22 -18.27
C LEU A 236 7.16 15.46 -19.02
N THR A 237 8.44 15.77 -18.91
CA THR A 237 9.08 16.93 -19.55
C THR A 237 9.48 16.71 -21.00
N GLU A 238 9.39 15.47 -21.49
CA GLU A 238 9.66 15.13 -22.90
C GLU A 238 8.34 14.89 -23.68
N LEU A 239 7.18 15.18 -23.07
CA LEU A 239 5.88 15.01 -23.72
C LEU A 239 5.52 16.19 -24.62
N VAL A 240 4.62 15.93 -25.56
CA VAL A 240 3.98 16.95 -26.39
C VAL A 240 3.25 17.96 -25.47
N PRO A 241 3.40 19.28 -25.69
CA PRO A 241 2.68 20.29 -24.94
C PRO A 241 1.16 20.02 -24.91
N GLY A 242 0.55 20.20 -23.74
CA GLY A 242 -0.88 19.93 -23.54
C GLY A 242 -1.22 18.45 -23.32
N LYS A 243 -0.23 17.55 -23.22
CA LYS A 243 -0.43 16.15 -22.82
C LYS A 243 0.21 15.84 -21.48
N GLY A 244 -0.42 14.91 -20.78
CA GLY A 244 0.07 14.31 -19.56
C GLY A 244 -0.36 15.05 -18.29
N ILE A 245 -0.50 14.27 -17.22
CA ILE A 245 -0.71 14.77 -15.86
C ILE A 245 0.26 14.07 -14.90
N PRO A 246 0.74 14.75 -13.84
CA PRO A 246 1.73 14.19 -12.94
C PRO A 246 1.21 12.96 -12.18
N ILE A 247 2.01 11.89 -12.15
CA ILE A 247 1.75 10.73 -11.29
C ILE A 247 2.22 11.06 -9.88
N GLY A 248 1.37 10.88 -8.87
CA GLY A 248 1.74 11.07 -7.46
C GLY A 248 0.73 11.85 -6.63
N ASN A 249 -0.23 12.50 -7.29
CA ASN A 249 -1.24 13.34 -6.64
C ASN A 249 -2.62 12.68 -6.59
N LEU A 250 -3.38 12.99 -5.53
CA LEU A 250 -4.77 12.58 -5.37
C LEU A 250 -5.64 13.09 -6.53
N THR A 251 -5.41 14.33 -6.94
CA THR A 251 -6.12 15.00 -8.04
C THR A 251 -5.93 14.27 -9.37
N SER A 252 -4.70 13.93 -9.73
CA SER A 252 -4.41 13.20 -10.97
C SER A 252 -5.16 11.87 -11.07
N GLN A 253 -5.31 11.16 -9.95
CA GLN A 253 -6.05 9.90 -9.90
C GLN A 253 -7.55 10.08 -10.13
N PHE A 254 -8.13 11.15 -9.59
CA PHE A 254 -9.55 11.45 -9.77
C PHE A 254 -9.84 11.99 -11.19
N PHE A 255 -8.98 12.86 -11.70
CA PHE A 255 -9.07 13.36 -13.07
C PHE A 255 -8.97 12.24 -14.11
N ALA A 256 -8.10 11.26 -13.89
CA ALA A 256 -8.02 10.05 -14.69
C ALA A 256 -9.35 9.27 -14.73
N ASN A 257 -10.08 9.19 -13.61
CA ASN A 257 -11.39 8.55 -13.56
C ASN A 257 -12.46 9.35 -14.31
N ILE A 258 -12.46 10.69 -14.21
CA ILE A 258 -13.34 11.55 -15.01
C ILE A 258 -13.10 11.33 -16.50
N TYR A 259 -11.83 11.31 -16.90
CA TYR A 259 -11.45 11.12 -18.29
C TYR A 259 -11.97 9.81 -18.88
N LEU A 260 -11.78 8.69 -18.17
CA LEU A 260 -12.23 7.37 -18.62
C LEU A 260 -13.70 7.08 -18.33
N ASN A 261 -14.42 7.97 -17.64
CA ASN A 261 -15.85 7.80 -17.48
C ASN A 261 -16.55 7.87 -18.85
N GLU A 262 -16.10 8.69 -19.80
CA GLU A 262 -16.71 8.71 -21.14
C GLU A 262 -16.62 7.34 -21.83
N LEU A 263 -15.50 6.62 -21.65
CA LEU A 263 -15.34 5.25 -22.12
C LEU A 263 -16.28 4.28 -21.36
N ASP A 264 -16.37 4.41 -20.04
CA ASP A 264 -17.28 3.58 -19.24
C ASP A 264 -18.74 3.71 -19.72
N GLN A 265 -19.18 4.94 -19.96
CA GLN A 265 -20.53 5.24 -20.43
C GLN A 265 -20.75 4.69 -21.84
N TYR A 266 -19.77 4.84 -22.74
CA TYR A 266 -19.82 4.26 -24.08
C TYR A 266 -20.00 2.73 -24.04
N ILE A 267 -19.17 2.03 -23.25
CA ILE A 267 -19.24 0.57 -23.14
C ILE A 267 -20.58 0.11 -22.53
N LYS A 268 -21.08 0.79 -21.50
CA LYS A 268 -22.30 0.38 -20.80
C LYS A 268 -23.59 0.75 -21.55
N HIS A 269 -23.63 1.88 -22.24
CA HIS A 269 -24.85 2.41 -22.84
C HIS A 269 -24.93 2.26 -24.36
N GLN A 270 -23.80 2.35 -25.07
CA GLN A 270 -23.75 2.18 -26.53
C GLN A 270 -23.48 0.73 -26.90
N LEU A 271 -22.37 0.16 -26.42
CA LEU A 271 -22.05 -1.26 -26.66
C LEU A 271 -22.93 -2.22 -25.86
N LYS A 272 -23.57 -1.72 -24.79
CA LYS A 272 -24.44 -2.48 -23.88
C LYS A 272 -23.76 -3.69 -23.25
N CYS A 273 -22.44 -3.64 -23.06
CA CYS A 273 -21.69 -4.71 -22.42
C CYS A 273 -22.01 -4.76 -20.91
N LYS A 274 -22.84 -5.73 -20.50
CA LYS A 274 -23.28 -5.89 -19.11
C LYS A 274 -22.11 -6.19 -18.16
N HIS A 275 -21.20 -7.08 -18.57
CA HIS A 275 -20.12 -7.59 -17.73
C HIS A 275 -18.79 -6.90 -18.05
N TYR A 276 -18.69 -5.65 -17.61
CA TYR A 276 -17.52 -4.79 -17.78
C TYR A 276 -17.06 -4.27 -16.41
N VAL A 277 -15.76 -4.40 -16.11
CA VAL A 277 -15.13 -3.88 -14.88
C VAL A 277 -13.85 -3.15 -15.24
N ARG A 278 -13.61 -2.00 -14.59
CA ARG A 278 -12.42 -1.17 -14.80
C ARG A 278 -11.71 -0.87 -13.49
N TYR A 279 -10.39 -0.97 -13.50
CA TYR A 279 -9.51 -0.50 -12.45
C TYR A 279 -8.41 0.37 -13.06
N ALA A 280 -8.58 1.69 -12.92
CA ALA A 280 -7.73 2.69 -13.56
C ALA A 280 -7.78 2.56 -15.10
N ASP A 281 -6.65 2.27 -15.73
CA ASP A 281 -6.44 2.04 -17.16
C ASP A 281 -6.69 0.58 -17.60
N ASP A 282 -6.62 -0.38 -16.67
CA ASP A 282 -6.85 -1.81 -16.94
C ASP A 282 -8.35 -2.14 -16.80
N PHE A 283 -8.94 -2.73 -17.85
CA PHE A 283 -10.34 -3.11 -17.86
C PHE A 283 -10.60 -4.44 -18.57
N ILE A 284 -11.68 -5.11 -18.14
CA ILE A 284 -12.04 -6.44 -18.61
C ILE A 284 -13.52 -6.49 -18.97
N LEU A 285 -13.80 -7.02 -20.16
CA LEU A 285 -15.13 -7.34 -20.66
C LEU A 285 -15.31 -8.87 -20.65
N CYS A 286 -16.50 -9.35 -20.34
CA CYS A 286 -16.84 -10.78 -20.42
C CYS A 286 -18.09 -10.99 -21.29
N HIS A 287 -18.01 -11.94 -22.22
CA HIS A 287 -19.11 -12.26 -23.12
C HIS A 287 -19.07 -13.72 -23.57
N THR A 288 -20.23 -14.28 -23.94
CA THR A 288 -20.32 -15.67 -24.42
C THR A 288 -19.77 -15.83 -25.82
N ASN A 289 -19.97 -14.83 -26.69
CA ASN A 289 -19.47 -14.78 -28.06
C ASN A 289 -18.12 -14.06 -28.16
N LYS A 290 -17.10 -14.77 -28.66
CA LYS A 290 -15.74 -14.24 -28.92
C LYS A 290 -15.71 -13.19 -30.02
N ALA A 291 -16.48 -13.37 -31.11
CA ALA A 291 -16.52 -12.43 -32.23
C ALA A 291 -17.06 -11.07 -31.78
N GLN A 292 -18.06 -11.06 -30.89
CA GLN A 292 -18.58 -9.81 -30.31
C GLN A 292 -17.52 -9.05 -29.52
N LEU A 293 -16.65 -9.75 -28.76
CA LEU A 293 -15.54 -9.10 -28.06
C LEU A 293 -14.54 -8.50 -29.04
N GLN A 294 -14.28 -9.16 -30.17
CA GLN A 294 -13.39 -8.64 -31.21
C GLN A 294 -13.96 -7.37 -31.86
N LEU A 295 -15.28 -7.35 -32.13
CA LEU A 295 -15.96 -6.15 -32.62
C LEU A 295 -15.85 -5.01 -31.61
N TRP A 296 -16.20 -5.27 -30.35
CA TRP A 296 -16.09 -4.26 -29.29
C TRP A 296 -14.65 -3.79 -29.07
N GLN A 297 -13.64 -4.65 -29.28
CA GLN A 297 -12.25 -4.23 -29.21
C GLN A 297 -11.95 -3.12 -30.23
N ASN A 298 -12.39 -3.30 -31.48
CA ASN A 298 -12.19 -2.32 -32.54
C ASN A 298 -12.98 -1.03 -32.25
N ASP A 299 -14.27 -1.17 -31.89
CA ASP A 299 -15.12 -0.03 -31.52
C ASP A 299 -14.52 0.78 -30.35
N ILE A 300 -13.96 0.09 -29.35
CA ILE A 300 -13.28 0.73 -28.22
C ILE A 300 -12.01 1.43 -28.67
N ALA A 301 -11.20 0.80 -29.55
CA ALA A 301 -9.98 1.41 -30.08
C ALA A 301 -10.29 2.73 -30.81
N ASP A 302 -11.28 2.69 -31.72
CA ASP A 302 -11.73 3.86 -32.47
C ASP A 302 -12.27 4.94 -31.54
N PHE A 303 -13.08 4.56 -30.54
CA PHE A 303 -13.62 5.51 -29.58
C PHE A 303 -12.52 6.22 -28.77
N VAL A 304 -11.56 5.47 -28.21
CA VAL A 304 -10.51 6.07 -27.38
C VAL A 304 -9.56 6.94 -28.20
N GLU A 305 -9.32 6.59 -29.45
CA GLU A 305 -8.50 7.40 -30.37
C GLU A 305 -9.23 8.69 -30.75
N GLN A 306 -10.44 8.58 -31.29
CA GLN A 306 -11.16 9.73 -31.85
C GLN A 306 -11.74 10.67 -30.80
N LYS A 307 -12.24 10.15 -29.67
CA LYS A 307 -12.92 10.96 -28.64
C LYS A 307 -12.01 11.36 -27.49
N LEU A 308 -11.03 10.52 -27.16
CA LEU A 308 -10.16 10.72 -26.01
C LEU A 308 -8.69 10.95 -26.39
N ALA A 309 -8.31 10.91 -27.67
CA ALA A 309 -6.91 11.06 -28.10
C ALA A 309 -5.93 10.13 -27.36
N LEU A 310 -6.41 8.92 -27.02
CA LEU A 310 -5.68 7.84 -26.35
C LEU A 310 -5.46 6.67 -27.31
N SER A 311 -4.59 5.74 -26.93
CA SER A 311 -4.41 4.49 -27.66
C SER A 311 -4.42 3.28 -26.72
N LEU A 312 -4.90 2.15 -27.23
CA LEU A 312 -4.83 0.88 -26.52
C LEU A 312 -3.41 0.33 -26.57
N LYS A 313 -3.07 -0.46 -25.56
CA LYS A 313 -1.82 -1.20 -25.53
C LYS A 313 -1.92 -2.42 -26.45
N ASN A 314 -0.84 -2.70 -27.19
CA ASN A 314 -0.78 -3.80 -28.16
C ASN A 314 -0.99 -5.20 -27.54
N ASP A 315 -0.65 -5.37 -26.25
CA ASP A 315 -0.82 -6.64 -25.54
C ASP A 315 -2.29 -6.89 -25.17
N ILE A 316 -3.08 -7.31 -26.15
CA ILE A 316 -4.50 -7.62 -25.98
C ILE A 316 -4.66 -9.09 -25.56
N ILE A 317 -5.45 -9.33 -24.52
CA ILE A 317 -5.68 -10.68 -24.00
C ILE A 317 -7.14 -11.04 -24.22
N LEU A 318 -7.39 -11.92 -25.21
CA LEU A 318 -8.70 -12.50 -25.50
C LEU A 318 -8.65 -14.02 -25.25
N GLN A 319 -9.24 -14.47 -24.16
CA GLN A 319 -9.09 -15.85 -23.66
C GLN A 319 -10.40 -16.39 -23.08
N SER A 320 -10.49 -17.71 -22.90
CA SER A 320 -11.68 -18.32 -22.31
C SER A 320 -11.77 -18.00 -20.80
N LEU A 321 -12.99 -17.88 -20.27
CA LEU A 321 -13.17 -17.63 -18.83
C LEU A 321 -12.57 -18.75 -17.97
N SER A 322 -12.58 -19.98 -18.48
CA SER A 322 -12.00 -21.15 -17.81
C SER A 322 -10.48 -21.07 -17.66
N GLN A 323 -9.76 -20.33 -18.52
CA GLN A 323 -8.31 -20.12 -18.40
C GLN A 323 -7.94 -19.17 -17.26
N GLY A 324 -8.85 -18.30 -16.86
CA GLY A 324 -8.74 -17.37 -15.75
C GLY A 324 -7.94 -16.11 -16.06
N ALA A 325 -8.43 -14.96 -15.60
CA ALA A 325 -7.88 -13.66 -15.93
C ALA A 325 -6.82 -13.20 -14.93
N ASN A 326 -5.70 -12.69 -15.42
CA ASN A 326 -4.65 -12.08 -14.62
C ASN A 326 -5.02 -10.63 -14.27
N PHE A 327 -5.55 -10.40 -13.07
CA PHE A 327 -6.07 -9.08 -12.70
C PHE A 327 -5.66 -8.68 -11.28
N LEU A 328 -5.06 -7.49 -11.14
CA LEU A 328 -4.73 -6.84 -9.87
C LEU A 328 -4.02 -7.70 -8.81
N GLY A 329 -3.10 -8.57 -9.25
CA GLY A 329 -2.32 -9.44 -8.37
C GLY A 329 -2.91 -10.84 -8.14
N TYR A 330 -4.05 -11.14 -8.77
CA TYR A 330 -4.72 -12.43 -8.71
C TYR A 330 -4.87 -13.07 -10.09
N ILE A 331 -5.05 -14.38 -10.11
CA ILE A 331 -5.56 -15.14 -11.25
C ILE A 331 -7.00 -15.48 -10.89
N ILE A 332 -7.95 -14.87 -11.58
CA ILE A 332 -9.37 -14.96 -11.25
C ILE A 332 -9.99 -16.06 -12.10
N LYS A 333 -10.53 -17.08 -11.43
CA LYS A 333 -11.33 -18.13 -12.04
C LYS A 333 -12.77 -18.00 -11.54
N PRO A 334 -13.76 -18.62 -12.22
CA PRO A 334 -15.15 -18.50 -11.83
C PRO A 334 -15.39 -18.84 -10.35
N TYR A 335 -14.82 -19.94 -9.85
CA TYR A 335 -15.14 -20.46 -8.50
C TYR A 335 -14.01 -20.33 -7.48
N TYR A 336 -12.82 -19.90 -7.90
CA TYR A 336 -11.66 -19.75 -7.02
C TYR A 336 -10.72 -18.65 -7.54
N LYS A 337 -9.81 -18.17 -6.69
CA LYS A 337 -8.82 -17.14 -7.01
C LYS A 337 -7.45 -17.63 -6.60
N LEU A 338 -6.46 -17.49 -7.47
CA LEU A 338 -5.07 -17.80 -7.14
C LEU A 338 -4.23 -16.53 -7.03
N VAL A 339 -3.10 -16.63 -6.35
CA VAL A 339 -2.12 -15.53 -6.25
C VAL A 339 -1.20 -15.57 -7.48
N ARG A 340 -0.92 -14.42 -8.11
CA ARG A 340 -0.02 -14.37 -9.27
C ARG A 340 1.43 -14.69 -8.90
N LYS A 341 2.13 -15.41 -9.78
CA LYS A 341 3.57 -15.72 -9.65
C LYS A 341 4.43 -14.49 -9.37
N ARG A 342 4.15 -13.34 -10.00
CA ARG A 342 4.87 -12.07 -9.75
C ARG A 342 4.81 -11.63 -8.28
N VAL A 343 3.67 -11.82 -7.61
CA VAL A 343 3.51 -11.51 -6.18
C VAL A 343 4.40 -12.43 -5.35
N LEU A 344 4.47 -13.71 -5.71
CA LEU A 344 5.34 -14.69 -5.07
C LEU A 344 6.84 -14.41 -5.30
N GLY A 345 7.22 -13.97 -6.50
CA GLY A 345 8.58 -13.52 -6.78
C GLY A 345 8.99 -12.33 -5.91
N ASN A 346 8.12 -11.32 -5.78
CA ASN A 346 8.37 -10.19 -4.88
C ASN A 346 8.46 -10.60 -3.40
N LEU A 347 7.68 -11.61 -2.99
CA LEU A 347 7.78 -12.17 -1.64
C LEU A 347 9.11 -12.90 -1.45
N HIS A 348 9.50 -13.73 -2.42
CA HIS A 348 10.78 -14.44 -2.41
C HIS A 348 11.96 -13.48 -2.24
N GLU A 349 12.06 -12.44 -3.07
CA GLU A 349 13.13 -11.43 -2.96
C GLU A 349 13.21 -10.83 -1.55
N LYS A 350 12.06 -10.45 -0.96
CA LYS A 350 12.01 -9.89 0.39
C LYS A 350 12.39 -10.90 1.46
N LEU A 351 11.95 -12.14 1.32
CA LEU A 351 12.30 -13.22 2.25
C LEU A 351 13.78 -13.54 2.20
N MET A 352 14.39 -13.58 1.01
CA MET A 352 15.84 -13.82 0.87
C MET A 352 16.66 -12.67 1.44
N ALA A 353 16.26 -11.43 1.21
CA ALA A 353 16.93 -10.26 1.79
C ALA A 353 16.88 -10.26 3.33
N LEU A 354 15.75 -10.64 3.91
CA LEU A 354 15.61 -10.76 5.37
C LEU A 354 16.35 -12.00 5.91
N TYR A 355 16.31 -13.11 5.17
CA TYR A 355 17.01 -14.33 5.54
C TYR A 355 18.52 -14.07 5.63
N ALA A 356 19.11 -13.36 4.67
CA ALA A 356 20.52 -12.97 4.71
C ALA A 356 20.89 -12.17 5.97
N GLN A 357 20.00 -11.32 6.47
CA GLN A 357 20.21 -10.57 7.72
C GLN A 357 20.07 -11.45 8.97
N ILE A 358 19.24 -12.49 8.90
CA ILE A 358 19.03 -13.45 9.99
C ILE A 358 20.17 -14.50 10.00
N THR A 359 20.88 -14.75 8.89
CA THR A 359 21.99 -15.72 8.82
C THR A 359 23.35 -15.10 8.51
N PRO A 360 23.89 -14.20 9.36
CA PRO A 360 25.04 -13.35 8.99
C PRO A 360 26.40 -14.06 8.98
N HIS A 361 26.56 -15.21 9.65
CA HIS A 361 27.90 -15.78 9.90
C HIS A 361 28.04 -17.29 9.63
N LYS A 362 26.98 -18.09 9.74
CA LYS A 362 27.00 -19.56 9.51
C LYS A 362 25.66 -20.04 8.96
N LYS A 363 25.69 -20.93 7.95
CA LYS A 363 24.48 -21.50 7.31
C LYS A 363 23.57 -22.27 8.27
N SER A 364 24.01 -22.60 9.49
CA SER A 364 23.26 -23.34 10.50
C SER A 364 22.72 -22.49 11.66
N GLN A 365 22.91 -21.16 11.64
CA GLN A 365 22.53 -20.28 12.75
C GLN A 365 21.61 -19.13 12.30
N LEU A 366 20.49 -18.96 12.99
CA LEU A 366 19.57 -17.83 12.85
C LEU A 366 19.78 -16.83 14.01
N ASP A 367 20.17 -15.60 13.69
CA ASP A 367 20.22 -14.45 14.60
C ASP A 367 18.89 -13.69 14.55
N CYS A 368 18.06 -13.92 15.56
CA CYS A 368 16.70 -13.40 15.69
C CYS A 368 16.71 -12.00 16.32
N LYS A 369 17.36 -11.04 15.66
CA LYS A 369 17.29 -9.62 16.03
C LYS A 369 15.82 -9.16 16.07
N PRO A 370 15.31 -8.57 17.17
CA PRO A 370 13.91 -8.18 17.31
C PRO A 370 13.40 -7.32 16.16
N GLU A 371 14.23 -6.41 15.66
CA GLU A 371 13.90 -5.48 14.59
C GLU A 371 13.66 -6.26 13.29
N VAL A 372 14.57 -7.18 12.96
CA VAL A 372 14.54 -7.99 11.73
C VAL A 372 13.38 -8.98 11.74
N ILE A 373 13.14 -9.68 12.87
CA ILE A 373 12.02 -10.64 12.98
C ILE A 373 10.65 -9.93 13.00
N GLN A 374 10.57 -8.71 13.54
CA GLN A 374 9.36 -7.89 13.45
C GLN A 374 9.12 -7.43 12.02
N GLN A 375 10.17 -7.03 11.30
CA GLN A 375 10.09 -6.70 9.89
C GLN A 375 9.63 -7.90 9.06
N LEU A 376 10.18 -9.10 9.30
CA LEU A 376 9.74 -10.34 8.67
C LEU A 376 8.27 -10.62 8.94
N ARG A 377 7.82 -10.52 10.19
CA ARG A 377 6.41 -10.72 10.55
C ARG A 377 5.51 -9.70 9.85
N ALA A 378 5.92 -8.44 9.78
CA ALA A 378 5.17 -7.39 9.08
C ALA A 378 5.07 -7.68 7.58
N VAL A 379 6.16 -8.12 6.94
CA VAL A 379 6.16 -8.54 5.54
C VAL A 379 5.21 -9.71 5.34
N LEU A 380 5.36 -10.81 6.08
CA LEU A 380 4.50 -11.99 5.95
C LEU A 380 3.02 -11.66 6.19
N ASN A 381 2.71 -10.88 7.22
CA ASN A 381 1.33 -10.43 7.50
C ASN A 381 0.75 -9.61 6.34
N SER A 382 1.54 -8.72 5.73
CA SER A 382 1.09 -7.95 4.57
C SER A 382 0.72 -8.86 3.40
N TYR A 383 1.56 -9.86 3.07
CA TYR A 383 1.24 -10.84 2.04
C TYR A 383 0.09 -11.77 2.44
N TRP A 384 -0.04 -12.11 3.73
CA TRP A 384 -1.15 -12.93 4.21
C TRP A 384 -2.49 -12.22 4.13
N GLY A 385 -2.49 -10.90 4.30
CA GLY A 385 -3.65 -10.05 4.02
C GLY A 385 -4.06 -10.17 2.55
N HIS A 386 -3.11 -10.04 1.62
CA HIS A 386 -3.36 -10.26 0.18
C HIS A 386 -3.84 -11.69 -0.11
N PHE A 387 -3.19 -12.70 0.48
CA PHE A 387 -3.53 -14.10 0.28
C PHE A 387 -4.88 -14.47 0.90
N GLY A 388 -5.37 -13.68 1.87
CA GLY A 388 -6.70 -13.87 2.46
C GLY A 388 -7.85 -13.65 1.49
N HIS A 389 -7.60 -13.01 0.34
CA HIS A 389 -8.56 -12.83 -0.74
C HIS A 389 -8.37 -13.84 -1.89
N ALA A 390 -7.60 -14.91 -1.67
CA ALA A 390 -7.37 -15.98 -2.62
C ALA A 390 -7.46 -17.35 -1.93
N ASP A 391 -7.65 -18.39 -2.72
CA ASP A 391 -7.61 -19.79 -2.32
C ASP A 391 -6.15 -20.23 -2.10
N ALA A 392 -5.56 -19.69 -1.03
CA ALA A 392 -4.12 -19.74 -0.78
C ALA A 392 -3.72 -20.74 0.33
N TYR A 393 -4.63 -21.60 0.80
CA TYR A 393 -4.33 -22.53 1.89
C TYR A 393 -3.12 -23.43 1.57
N THR A 394 -3.17 -24.11 0.42
CA THR A 394 -2.10 -24.98 -0.08
C THR A 394 -0.83 -24.19 -0.40
N LEU A 395 -0.96 -23.00 -0.98
CA LEU A 395 0.14 -22.09 -1.28
C LEU A 395 0.92 -21.69 -0.02
N LYS A 396 0.23 -21.30 1.06
CA LYS A 396 0.86 -20.92 2.34
C LYS A 396 1.64 -22.10 2.92
N ASN A 397 1.10 -23.31 2.86
CA ASN A 397 1.80 -24.52 3.30
C ASN A 397 3.02 -24.82 2.42
N ALA A 398 2.89 -24.69 1.09
CA ALA A 398 4.00 -24.85 0.16
C ALA A 398 5.13 -23.85 0.41
N LEU A 399 4.80 -22.58 0.70
CA LEU A 399 5.79 -21.56 1.08
C LEU A 399 6.54 -21.93 2.37
N PHE A 400 5.85 -22.46 3.37
CA PHE A 400 6.49 -22.91 4.61
C PHE A 400 7.34 -24.17 4.44
N ARG A 401 7.05 -25.02 3.44
CA ARG A 401 7.93 -26.12 3.04
C ARG A 401 9.18 -25.62 2.31
N ARG A 402 9.00 -24.73 1.32
CA ARG A 402 10.09 -24.11 0.55
C ARG A 402 11.03 -23.27 1.42
N TYR A 403 10.47 -22.53 2.37
CA TYR A 403 11.22 -21.74 3.35
C TYR A 403 11.08 -22.39 4.73
N ALA A 404 11.61 -23.60 4.88
CA ALA A 404 11.52 -24.39 6.11
C ALA A 404 11.97 -23.62 7.36
N TRP A 405 12.91 -22.67 7.22
CA TRP A 405 13.37 -21.83 8.31
C TRP A 405 12.28 -20.97 8.97
N LEU A 406 11.19 -20.67 8.25
CA LEU A 406 10.03 -19.97 8.81
C LEU A 406 9.36 -20.79 9.92
N GLN A 407 9.42 -22.13 9.86
CA GLN A 407 8.81 -23.00 10.87
C GLN A 407 9.51 -22.88 12.23
N TRP A 408 10.79 -22.49 12.25
CA TRP A 408 11.53 -22.18 13.50
C TRP A 408 11.06 -20.89 14.17
N LEU A 409 10.42 -20.01 13.41
CA LEU A 409 9.96 -18.70 13.86
C LEU A 409 8.45 -18.65 14.06
N PHE A 410 7.67 -19.45 13.34
CA PHE A 410 6.21 -19.39 13.35
C PHE A 410 5.58 -20.78 13.61
N ILE A 411 4.48 -20.81 14.36
CA ILE A 411 3.81 -22.08 14.75
C ILE A 411 3.05 -22.71 13.60
N ASN A 412 2.27 -21.91 12.86
CA ASN A 412 1.38 -22.38 11.80
C ASN A 412 1.45 -21.44 10.59
N PRO A 413 1.59 -21.98 9.36
CA PRO A 413 1.56 -21.21 8.13
C PRO A 413 0.35 -20.28 8.01
N GLN A 414 -0.81 -20.63 8.53
CA GLN A 414 -2.04 -19.86 8.37
C GLN A 414 -2.17 -18.67 9.33
N LYS A 415 -1.75 -18.82 10.59
CA LYS A 415 -1.96 -17.82 11.66
C LYS A 415 -0.71 -17.03 12.07
N LEU A 416 0.47 -17.34 11.51
CA LEU A 416 1.75 -16.63 11.74
C LEU A 416 1.99 -16.28 13.23
N ILE A 417 1.70 -17.22 14.12
CA ILE A 417 1.90 -17.05 15.57
C ILE A 417 3.41 -17.16 15.85
N PRO A 418 4.02 -16.17 16.52
CA PRO A 418 5.47 -16.15 16.74
C PRO A 418 5.92 -17.19 17.79
N ARG A 419 6.92 -18.00 17.46
CA ARG A 419 7.60 -18.92 18.40
C ARG A 419 8.63 -18.22 19.28
N TRP A 420 9.21 -17.12 18.79
CA TRP A 420 10.27 -16.39 19.49
C TRP A 420 9.81 -15.66 20.75
N TYR A 421 8.49 -15.59 21.02
CA TYR A 421 7.93 -14.86 22.16
C TYR A 421 6.64 -15.52 22.68
N PRO A 422 6.56 -15.87 23.98
CA PRO A 422 5.32 -16.34 24.60
C PRO A 422 4.32 -15.19 24.79
N LEU A 423 3.09 -15.37 24.30
CA LEU A 423 2.06 -14.32 24.39
C LEU A 423 1.47 -14.14 25.80
N ARG A 424 1.36 -15.22 26.60
CA ARG A 424 0.71 -15.22 27.93
C ARG A 424 1.43 -16.16 28.89
N VAL A 425 2.25 -15.60 29.78
CA VAL A 425 3.02 -16.32 30.80
C VAL A 425 3.21 -15.42 32.03
N ASN A 426 3.04 -15.98 33.22
CA ASN A 426 3.09 -15.24 34.50
C ASN A 426 4.22 -15.71 35.44
N ARG A 427 4.90 -16.82 35.13
CA ARG A 427 6.02 -17.36 35.92
C ARG A 427 7.21 -17.71 35.03
N PHE A 428 8.41 -17.68 35.61
CA PHE A 428 9.64 -18.07 34.93
C PHE A 428 9.57 -19.50 34.38
N TYR A 429 9.13 -20.46 35.20
CA TYR A 429 9.02 -21.86 34.78
C TYR A 429 8.08 -22.02 33.57
N CYS A 430 6.96 -21.29 33.53
CA CYS A 430 6.04 -21.30 32.39
C CYS A 430 6.70 -20.72 31.12
N GLN A 431 7.54 -19.69 31.24
CA GLN A 431 8.35 -19.18 30.11
C GLN A 431 9.34 -20.22 29.61
N TRP A 432 10.06 -20.87 30.53
CA TRP A 432 11.00 -21.93 30.18
C TRP A 432 10.30 -23.10 29.50
N GLN A 433 9.21 -23.60 30.10
CA GLN A 433 8.40 -24.68 29.56
C GLN A 433 7.84 -24.33 28.17
N TYR A 434 7.41 -23.08 27.95
CA TYR A 434 6.99 -22.62 26.63
C TYR A 434 8.10 -22.83 25.59
N PHE A 435 9.31 -22.32 25.82
CA PHE A 435 10.41 -22.46 24.87
C PHE A 435 10.84 -23.93 24.68
N TYR A 436 10.84 -24.71 25.77
CA TYR A 436 11.11 -26.15 25.70
C TYR A 436 10.11 -26.89 24.81
N LEU A 437 8.81 -26.58 24.93
CA LEU A 437 7.78 -27.17 24.08
C LEU A 437 7.83 -26.67 22.63
N GLN A 438 8.20 -25.41 22.40
CA GLN A 438 8.30 -24.86 21.04
C GLN A 438 9.53 -25.36 20.28
N TYR A 439 10.61 -25.73 20.97
CA TYR A 439 11.88 -26.14 20.39
C TYR A 439 12.29 -27.52 20.91
N GLN A 440 11.42 -28.52 20.73
CA GLN A 440 11.71 -29.91 21.09
C GLN A 440 12.96 -30.41 20.36
N GLY A 441 13.84 -31.11 21.08
CA GLY A 441 15.13 -31.57 20.57
C GLY A 441 16.26 -30.53 20.66
N PHE A 442 15.98 -29.30 21.08
CA PHE A 442 17.01 -28.26 21.28
C PHE A 442 17.43 -28.16 22.74
N VAL A 443 18.69 -27.81 22.97
CA VAL A 443 19.16 -27.31 24.27
C VAL A 443 18.65 -25.88 24.45
N VAL A 444 17.81 -25.64 25.45
CA VAL A 444 17.23 -24.32 25.71
C VAL A 444 18.14 -23.60 26.69
N LEU A 445 18.68 -22.46 26.28
CA LEU A 445 19.53 -21.57 27.06
C LEU A 445 18.74 -20.29 27.37
N LEU A 446 18.20 -20.17 28.57
CA LEU A 446 17.35 -19.05 28.97
C LEU A 446 18.12 -18.10 29.88
N GLN A 447 18.34 -16.85 29.46
CA GLN A 447 19.01 -15.84 30.29
C GLN A 447 18.14 -15.44 31.49
N CYS A 448 18.72 -15.40 32.69
CA CYS A 448 18.13 -14.84 33.90
C CYS A 448 19.15 -13.91 34.58
N GLY A 449 19.04 -12.60 34.35
CA GLY A 449 20.07 -11.64 34.76
C GLY A 449 21.46 -11.99 34.19
N ASN A 450 22.44 -12.16 35.09
CA ASN A 450 23.82 -12.58 34.75
C ASN A 450 24.01 -14.11 34.75
N ARG A 451 22.93 -14.88 34.66
CA ARG A 451 22.96 -16.35 34.61
C ARG A 451 22.24 -16.88 33.38
N ILE A 452 22.56 -18.10 32.98
CA ILE A 452 21.86 -18.87 31.95
C ILE A 452 21.30 -20.13 32.59
N ILE A 453 20.05 -20.43 32.30
CA ILE A 453 19.33 -21.59 32.82
C ILE A 453 19.07 -22.58 31.68
N THR A 454 19.33 -23.87 31.92
CA THR A 454 19.18 -24.94 30.93
C THR A 454 18.82 -26.28 31.56
N GLN A 455 18.31 -27.22 30.77
CA GLN A 455 17.95 -28.57 31.21
C GLN A 455 19.08 -29.61 31.14
N ARG A 456 20.28 -29.23 30.68
CA ARG A 456 21.42 -30.15 30.54
C ARG A 456 22.61 -29.68 31.36
N ILE A 457 23.33 -30.64 31.94
CA ILE A 457 24.70 -30.41 32.41
C ILE A 457 25.59 -30.32 31.17
N LEU A 458 26.35 -29.24 31.06
CA LEU A 458 27.27 -28.97 29.95
C LEU A 458 28.67 -28.85 30.56
N PRO A 459 29.74 -29.43 30.00
CA PRO A 459 31.09 -29.37 30.56
C PRO A 459 31.84 -28.09 30.11
N VAL A 460 32.07 -27.18 31.06
CA VAL A 460 32.74 -25.87 30.90
C VAL A 460 33.53 -25.59 32.17
N SER A 461 34.86 -25.50 32.10
CA SER A 461 35.73 -25.33 33.27
C SER A 461 35.33 -24.16 34.21
N GLY A 462 35.34 -24.41 35.52
CA GLY A 462 35.02 -23.42 36.58
C GLY A 462 33.60 -23.49 37.17
N PHE A 463 33.09 -24.68 37.47
CA PHE A 463 31.70 -24.91 37.91
C PHE A 463 31.41 -24.53 39.37
N SER A 464 30.27 -23.85 39.57
CA SER A 464 29.41 -24.07 40.72
C SER A 464 28.03 -24.53 40.23
N LEU A 465 27.69 -25.80 40.50
CA LEU A 465 26.36 -26.35 40.21
C LEU A 465 25.40 -25.90 41.33
N HIS A 466 24.47 -25.00 41.00
CA HIS A 466 23.34 -24.72 41.88
C HIS A 466 22.04 -25.13 41.18
N TYR A 467 21.33 -26.09 41.78
CA TYR A 467 19.97 -26.46 41.41
C TYR A 467 19.02 -25.30 41.70
N LEU A 468 18.25 -24.85 40.70
CA LEU A 468 17.22 -23.82 40.92
C LEU A 468 15.82 -24.40 41.14
N TYR A 469 15.55 -25.61 40.62
CA TYR A 469 14.23 -26.23 40.67
C TYR A 469 14.37 -27.75 40.83
N SER A 470 14.19 -28.25 42.05
CA SER A 470 13.72 -29.62 42.31
C SER A 470 12.21 -29.51 42.54
N ASN A 471 11.42 -30.25 41.76
CA ASN A 471 9.97 -30.25 41.96
C ASN A 471 9.62 -31.21 43.10
N ASN A 472 9.94 -30.85 44.35
CA ASN A 472 9.26 -31.39 45.53
C ASN A 472 8.23 -30.36 45.99
N LYS A 473 7.18 -30.16 45.18
CA LYS A 473 5.89 -29.64 45.64
C LYS A 473 4.81 -30.12 44.69
N VAL A 474 4.21 -31.25 45.07
CA VAL A 474 2.84 -31.59 44.73
C VAL A 474 2.00 -30.33 44.97
N ILE A 475 1.49 -29.73 43.90
CA ILE A 475 0.44 -28.72 44.02
C ILE A 475 -0.82 -29.53 44.34
N ASN A 476 -1.12 -29.66 45.64
CA ASN A 476 -2.46 -29.96 46.08
C ASN A 476 -3.36 -28.83 45.59
N ASN A 477 -4.17 -29.13 44.58
CA ASN A 477 -5.37 -28.38 44.28
C ASN A 477 -6.33 -28.57 45.48
N LYS A 478 -6.22 -27.71 46.49
CA LYS A 478 -7.32 -27.43 47.42
C LYS A 478 -7.69 -25.97 47.27
N ASN A 479 -8.59 -25.71 46.32
CA ASN A 479 -9.73 -24.80 46.50
C ASN A 479 -10.52 -24.72 45.19
N THR A 480 -11.31 -25.76 44.93
CA THR A 480 -12.61 -25.62 44.26
C THR A 480 -13.55 -26.60 44.94
N ASN A 481 -14.35 -26.10 45.89
CA ASN A 481 -15.65 -26.69 46.16
C ASN A 481 -16.45 -26.59 44.86
N ASN A 482 -16.58 -27.69 44.14
CA ASN A 482 -17.85 -28.13 43.59
C ASN A 482 -17.73 -29.54 43.01
N GLN A 483 -18.76 -30.30 43.31
CA GLN A 483 -18.93 -31.73 43.09
C GLN A 483 -18.90 -32.12 41.61
N GLY A 484 -18.39 -33.33 41.34
CA GLY A 484 -18.93 -34.16 40.27
C GLY A 484 -18.05 -34.38 39.03
N LYS A 485 -17.69 -35.67 38.86
CA LYS A 485 -17.33 -36.39 37.62
C LYS A 485 -15.85 -36.41 37.21
N SER A 486 -15.26 -37.54 37.60
CA SER A 486 -14.04 -38.18 37.15
C SER A 486 -13.99 -38.39 35.64
N THR A 487 -12.89 -37.96 35.00
CA THR A 487 -12.29 -38.67 33.85
C THR A 487 -10.77 -38.55 33.91
N ARG A 488 -10.11 -39.71 33.97
CA ARG A 488 -8.66 -39.94 34.08
C ARG A 488 -7.85 -39.17 33.03
N MET A 489 -6.87 -38.38 33.46
CA MET A 489 -5.71 -38.00 32.63
C MET A 489 -4.44 -38.58 33.25
N HIS A 490 -3.72 -39.36 32.44
CA HIS A 490 -2.46 -40.03 32.80
C HIS A 490 -1.41 -39.05 33.34
N SER A 491 -1.04 -39.25 34.61
CA SER A 491 0.08 -38.60 35.29
C SER A 491 1.39 -39.31 34.94
N ASN A 492 2.19 -38.72 34.05
CA ASN A 492 3.58 -39.09 33.85
C ASN A 492 4.43 -37.82 33.63
N SER A 493 4.55 -36.97 34.65
CA SER A 493 5.46 -35.82 34.63
C SER A 493 6.77 -36.16 35.35
N LYS A 494 7.78 -36.62 34.61
CA LYS A 494 9.17 -36.71 35.11
C LYS A 494 9.61 -35.32 35.59
N ALA A 495 10.15 -35.22 36.80
CA ALA A 495 10.71 -33.98 37.33
C ALA A 495 11.87 -33.52 36.42
N ILE A 496 11.76 -32.31 35.85
CA ILE A 496 12.82 -31.72 35.02
C ILE A 496 13.69 -30.84 35.89
N THR A 497 14.96 -31.23 36.03
CA THR A 497 15.95 -30.48 36.80
C THR A 497 16.58 -29.41 35.92
N LEU A 498 16.65 -28.17 36.44
CA LEU A 498 17.25 -27.02 35.75
C LEU A 498 18.60 -26.63 36.38
N TYR A 499 19.60 -26.44 35.52
CA TYR A 499 20.96 -26.04 35.87
C TYR A 499 21.18 -24.57 35.51
N GLN A 500 22.00 -23.87 36.29
CA GLN A 500 22.40 -22.49 36.01
C GLN A 500 23.92 -22.32 35.92
N PHE A 501 24.38 -21.40 35.08
CA PHE A 501 25.79 -21.00 35.01
C PHE A 501 25.92 -19.50 34.67
N PRO A 502 27.07 -18.85 34.95
CA PRO A 502 27.24 -17.42 34.70
C PRO A 502 27.21 -17.08 33.19
N LEU A 503 26.58 -15.96 32.82
CA LEU A 503 26.37 -15.52 31.43
C LEU A 503 27.68 -15.35 30.64
N ARG A 504 28.79 -14.99 31.31
CA ARG A 504 30.13 -14.89 30.70
C ARG A 504 30.56 -16.19 29.98
N HIS A 505 30.05 -17.35 30.40
CA HIS A 505 30.35 -18.64 29.78
C HIS A 505 29.48 -18.96 28.55
N LEU A 506 28.56 -18.07 28.14
CA LEU A 506 27.68 -18.29 26.99
C LEU A 506 28.44 -18.66 25.71
N LEU A 507 29.56 -17.97 25.45
CA LEU A 507 30.38 -18.24 24.26
C LEU A 507 31.00 -19.63 24.31
N ALA A 508 31.53 -20.03 25.46
CA ALA A 508 32.09 -21.38 25.66
C ALA A 508 31.02 -22.46 25.51
N VAL A 509 29.85 -22.26 26.13
CA VAL A 509 28.70 -23.17 26.01
C VAL A 509 28.24 -23.31 24.56
N ARG A 510 28.06 -22.21 23.84
CA ARG A 510 27.65 -22.24 22.43
C ARG A 510 28.67 -22.94 21.55
N LYS A 511 29.98 -22.71 21.78
CA LYS A 511 31.06 -23.42 21.08
C LYS A 511 30.99 -24.92 21.35
N HIS A 512 30.86 -25.32 22.61
CA HIS A 512 30.73 -26.73 23.00
C HIS A 512 29.52 -27.41 22.34
N LEU A 513 28.34 -26.80 22.40
CA LEU A 513 27.13 -27.33 21.77
C LEU A 513 27.29 -27.45 20.25
N THR A 514 27.92 -26.47 19.61
CA THR A 514 28.18 -26.49 18.17
C THR A 514 29.16 -27.60 17.78
N LEU A 515 30.25 -27.78 18.54
CA LEU A 515 31.26 -28.82 18.30
C LEU A 515 30.66 -30.23 18.46
N ASN A 516 29.78 -30.41 19.44
CA ASN A 516 29.08 -31.67 19.69
C ASN A 516 27.81 -31.85 18.83
N ASN A 517 27.64 -31.01 17.81
CA ASN A 517 26.51 -31.11 16.88
C ASN A 517 25.13 -31.09 17.57
N GLN A 518 25.00 -30.33 18.66
CA GLN A 518 23.76 -30.19 19.40
C GLN A 518 23.02 -28.92 18.97
N ALA A 519 21.78 -29.09 18.55
CA ALA A 519 20.90 -27.96 18.26
C ALA A 519 20.58 -27.21 19.57
N TYR A 520 20.61 -25.89 19.55
CA TYR A 520 20.33 -25.08 20.73
C TYR A 520 19.59 -23.79 20.39
N VAL A 521 18.81 -23.30 21.35
CA VAL A 521 18.14 -22.00 21.28
C VAL A 521 18.59 -21.16 22.46
N PHE A 522 19.02 -19.94 22.19
CA PHE A 522 19.32 -18.96 23.22
C PHE A 522 18.25 -17.87 23.25
N CYS A 523 17.66 -17.69 24.42
CA CYS A 523 16.64 -16.71 24.71
C CYS A 523 17.19 -15.65 25.67
N ASN A 524 17.24 -14.39 25.24
CA ASN A 524 17.78 -13.29 26.03
C ASN A 524 16.68 -12.47 26.71
N GLU A 525 17.04 -11.77 27.78
CA GLU A 525 16.13 -10.82 28.45
C GLU A 525 16.01 -9.53 27.64
N GLN A 526 14.77 -9.05 27.47
CA GLN A 526 14.44 -7.85 26.69
C GLN A 526 13.33 -7.04 27.40
N GLY A 527 13.69 -6.39 28.50
CA GLY A 527 12.77 -5.57 29.30
C GLY A 527 11.80 -6.41 30.14
N TYR A 528 10.58 -5.92 30.33
CA TYR A 528 9.59 -6.48 31.25
C TYR A 528 8.23 -6.72 30.57
N LEU A 529 7.51 -7.73 31.06
CA LEU A 529 6.10 -7.98 30.77
C LEU A 529 5.21 -7.20 31.74
N LYS A 530 3.91 -7.12 31.44
CA LYS A 530 2.90 -6.65 32.39
C LYS A 530 2.94 -7.54 33.64
N GLY A 531 3.11 -6.95 34.82
CA GLY A 531 3.27 -7.67 36.09
C GLY A 531 4.72 -7.92 36.52
N GLY A 532 5.71 -7.20 35.96
CA GLY A 532 7.09 -7.18 36.46
C GLY A 532 7.97 -8.38 36.08
N LEU A 533 7.40 -9.42 35.45
CA LEU A 533 8.18 -10.57 34.95
C LEU A 533 9.10 -10.13 33.79
N LYS A 534 10.38 -10.49 33.84
CA LYS A 534 11.32 -10.24 32.73
C LYS A 534 10.80 -10.85 31.42
N LYS A 535 10.79 -10.03 30.36
CA LYS A 535 10.44 -10.48 29.01
C LYS A 535 11.64 -11.22 28.41
N ARG A 536 11.41 -12.41 27.84
CA ARG A 536 12.45 -13.22 27.20
C ARG A 536 12.06 -13.52 25.76
N CYS A 537 12.99 -13.33 24.85
CA CYS A 537 12.79 -13.55 23.41
C CYS A 537 13.90 -14.45 22.87
N VAL A 538 13.58 -15.28 21.88
CA VAL A 538 14.60 -16.03 21.14
C VAL A 538 15.52 -15.05 20.43
N ARG A 539 16.82 -15.18 20.69
CA ARG A 539 17.87 -14.40 20.04
C ARG A 539 18.68 -15.24 19.07
N ILE A 540 18.96 -16.50 19.38
CA ILE A 540 19.75 -17.37 18.51
C ILE A 540 19.06 -18.73 18.41
N ILE A 541 18.96 -19.24 17.19
CA ILE A 541 18.61 -20.64 16.91
C ILE A 541 19.79 -21.24 16.17
N SER A 542 20.40 -22.30 16.70
CA SER A 542 21.47 -23.05 16.05
C SER A 542 21.00 -24.46 15.76
N LEU A 543 21.13 -24.88 14.51
CA LEU A 543 20.77 -26.23 14.05
C LEU A 543 21.99 -27.16 14.13
N ALA A 544 21.73 -28.44 14.34
CA ALA A 544 22.74 -29.50 14.22
C ALA A 544 23.13 -29.69 12.74
N THR A 545 24.42 -29.74 12.44
CA THR A 545 24.98 -29.93 11.09
C THR A 545 24.59 -31.24 10.41
N LYS A 546 24.19 -32.28 11.17
CA LYS A 546 23.71 -33.56 10.60
C LYS A 546 22.20 -33.61 10.32
N ASN A 547 21.40 -32.69 10.84
CA ASN A 547 19.95 -32.67 10.59
C ASN A 547 19.57 -31.45 9.74
N HIS A 548 19.34 -31.74 8.47
CA HIS A 548 18.87 -30.83 7.44
C HIS A 548 19.80 -29.67 7.11
N SER A 549 20.34 -29.75 5.90
CA SER A 549 20.45 -28.59 5.04
C SER A 549 19.23 -27.66 5.24
N LEU A 550 19.46 -26.48 5.82
CA LEU A 550 18.61 -25.30 5.57
C LEU A 550 18.51 -24.97 4.06
N THR A 551 19.24 -25.71 3.22
CA THR A 551 19.52 -25.53 1.80
C THR A 551 18.81 -26.51 0.86
N ASN A 552 17.74 -27.22 1.24
CA ASN A 552 16.85 -27.77 0.21
C ASN A 552 15.98 -26.63 -0.38
N ILE A 553 16.65 -25.73 -1.11
CA ILE A 553 16.08 -24.52 -1.75
C ILE A 553 15.99 -24.70 -3.28
N ASN A 554 16.49 -25.80 -3.85
CA ASN A 554 16.34 -26.05 -5.29
C ASN A 554 15.18 -27.01 -5.57
N THR A 555 14.00 -26.42 -5.74
CA THR A 555 12.97 -26.74 -6.77
C THR A 555 11.83 -25.71 -6.69
#